data_AF-A0A1W7CYD6-F1
#
_entry.id   AF-A0A1W7CYD6-F1
#
_cell.length_a   1.000
_cell.length_b   1.000
_cell.length_c   1.000
_cell.angle_alpha   90.00
_cell.angle_beta   90.00
_cell.angle_gamma   90.00
#
_symmetry.space_group_name_H-M   'P 1'
#
loop_
_entity.id
_entity.type
_entity.pdbx_description
1 polymer ?
#
loop_
_entity_poly.entity_id
_entity_poly.type
_entity_poly.pdbx_seq_one_letter_code
_entity_poly.pdbx_strand_id
1 'polypeptide(L)'
;MDACTDVRRHDVAEEQAAEQGTEPGAVAEQGDADGTGEAGQRPAKPRKNGVAPQVSDELAENMKQGWADTERHDLKPVPQAEHTARRRAALSARFPGERLVVPAGRLKTRSNDTEYPFRAAVEYAYLTGDQTENGVLVLEPSGEGHDATLYLLPRSDRENGEFWLSGQGELWVGRRNSLTEAARLYGLPVEDIRTVPDLLRGASGPVRVVRGHDTVVEEALRDKVTAERDEEFREFLSEMRLVKDDFEIAELTRACDSTARGFEDVVRALDRAQATSERYIEGTFFLRARVEGNDVGYGTIAAAGPHATTLHWVRNDGPVRPGDLLLLDAGVETTELYTADVTRTLPVSGRFTELQRRIYDAVYEAQEAGIAAVRPGAKYRDFHTAAQRVLTEKLVEWGLIDGPVERVLELGLQRRWTLHGTGHMLGMDVHDCAAARRETYVDGTLEPGMCLTVEPGLYFQADDLTVPEEYRGIGVRIEDDILVTEDGNVNLSAALPRRADDVERWMAELRG
;
A
#
# COMPACT_ATOMS: atom_id res chain seq x y z
N MET A 1 -3.36 -22.84 8.03
CA MET A 1 -2.49 -23.49 7.03
C MET A 1 -2.00 -22.38 6.14
N ASP A 2 -0.96 -21.73 6.63
CA ASP A 2 -0.35 -20.53 6.07
C ASP A 2 0.55 -20.96 4.91
N ALA A 3 0.34 -20.37 3.74
CA ALA A 3 1.22 -20.52 2.59
C ALA A 3 1.52 -19.14 2.03
N CYS A 4 2.15 -18.28 2.84
CA CYS A 4 2.90 -17.13 2.35
C CYS A 4 3.74 -16.53 3.49
N THR A 5 4.81 -17.21 3.94
CA THR A 5 5.97 -16.62 4.65
C THR A 5 6.99 -17.72 4.96
N ASP A 6 7.77 -18.18 3.98
CA ASP A 6 9.11 -18.76 4.27
C ASP A 6 9.90 -18.94 2.96
N VAL A 7 10.56 -17.87 2.46
CA VAL A 7 11.61 -18.05 1.45
C VAL A 7 12.93 -18.23 2.19
N ARG A 8 13.21 -19.49 2.58
CA ARG A 8 14.51 -19.87 3.11
C ARG A 8 15.57 -19.80 2.01
N ARG A 9 16.62 -19.04 2.31
CA ARG A 9 17.90 -19.03 1.60
C ARG A 9 18.49 -20.45 1.65
N HIS A 10 18.81 -21.01 0.49
CA HIS A 10 19.66 -22.19 0.41
C HIS A 10 21.11 -21.76 0.24
N ASP A 11 21.92 -22.09 1.25
CA ASP A 11 23.37 -22.14 1.15
C ASP A 11 23.79 -23.23 0.16
N VAL A 12 24.61 -22.85 -0.82
CA VAL A 12 25.43 -23.79 -1.60
C VAL A 12 26.88 -23.34 -1.45
N ALA A 13 27.65 -24.16 -0.74
CA ALA A 13 29.08 -23.99 -0.57
C ALA A 13 29.84 -24.44 -1.84
N GLU A 14 30.75 -23.55 -2.25
CA GLU A 14 32.02 -23.67 -2.97
C GLU A 14 32.48 -25.04 -3.52
N GLU A 15 32.90 -25.07 -4.79
CA GLU A 15 34.31 -25.35 -5.13
C GLU A 15 34.71 -24.93 -6.57
N GLN A 16 35.91 -24.33 -6.64
CA GLN A 16 36.91 -24.29 -7.73
C GLN A 16 36.96 -23.16 -8.80
N ALA A 17 37.91 -22.25 -8.52
CA ALA A 17 39.14 -21.97 -9.29
C ALA A 17 39.13 -21.00 -10.51
N ALA A 18 39.68 -19.81 -10.25
CA ALA A 18 40.69 -19.03 -11.00
C ALA A 18 40.54 -18.80 -12.53
N GLU A 19 40.32 -17.53 -12.93
CA GLU A 19 41.36 -16.71 -13.58
C GLU A 19 40.93 -15.25 -13.82
N GLN A 20 41.83 -14.35 -13.39
CA GLN A 20 42.10 -12.95 -13.72
C GLN A 20 41.18 -12.13 -14.65
N GLY A 21 40.79 -10.96 -14.14
CA GLY A 21 40.93 -9.69 -14.88
C GLY A 21 39.64 -8.96 -15.26
N THR A 22 39.23 -7.99 -14.45
CA THR A 22 38.87 -6.59 -14.80
C THR A 22 38.08 -5.95 -13.65
N GLU A 23 38.49 -4.75 -13.24
CA GLU A 23 37.87 -3.94 -12.17
C GLU A 23 36.42 -3.54 -12.51
N PRO A 24 35.45 -3.62 -11.59
CA PRO A 24 34.20 -2.89 -11.68
C PRO A 24 34.30 -1.55 -10.95
N GLY A 25 33.89 -0.50 -11.65
CA GLY A 25 33.94 0.89 -11.21
C GLY A 25 33.19 1.17 -9.91
N ALA A 26 33.74 2.12 -9.16
CA ALA A 26 33.26 2.57 -7.87
C ALA A 26 31.86 3.19 -7.96
N VAL A 27 30.92 2.60 -7.21
CA VAL A 27 29.68 3.24 -6.78
C VAL A 27 29.99 3.97 -5.47
N ALA A 28 29.97 5.29 -5.52
CA ALA A 28 29.99 6.13 -4.32
C ALA A 28 29.36 7.50 -4.64
N GLU A 29 28.08 7.65 -4.31
CA GLU A 29 27.60 8.90 -3.72
C GLU A 29 27.24 8.58 -2.27
N GLN A 30 28.22 8.82 -1.40
CA GLN A 30 28.03 8.90 0.03
C GLN A 30 27.11 10.10 0.30
N GLY A 31 25.98 9.85 0.95
CA GLY A 31 25.32 10.89 1.71
C GLY A 31 26.31 11.35 2.77
N ASP A 32 26.69 12.63 2.73
CA ASP A 32 27.55 13.27 3.71
C ASP A 32 26.86 13.21 5.09
N ALA A 33 27.19 12.18 5.85
CA ALA A 33 27.04 12.13 7.29
C ALA A 33 28.44 12.30 7.87
N ASP A 34 28.79 13.53 8.24
CA ASP A 34 29.97 13.78 9.07
C ASP A 34 29.66 14.89 10.08
N GLY A 35 29.49 14.45 11.33
CA GLY A 35 29.29 15.31 12.48
C GLY A 35 30.62 15.87 12.99
N THR A 36 30.61 17.15 13.37
CA THR A 36 31.24 17.77 14.56
C THR A 36 31.50 19.27 14.31
N GLY A 37 30.97 20.11 15.21
CA GLY A 37 31.43 21.49 15.43
C GLY A 37 30.52 22.60 14.90
N GLU A 38 29.89 23.32 15.86
CA GLU A 38 29.23 24.65 15.79
C GLU A 38 28.12 24.86 14.75
N ALA A 39 27.00 25.46 15.19
CA ALA A 39 25.80 25.74 14.40
C ALA A 39 26.01 26.85 13.34
N GLY A 40 26.88 26.60 12.38
CA GLY A 40 26.97 27.26 11.09
C GLY A 40 26.91 26.20 10.00
N GLN A 41 25.82 26.16 9.24
CA GLN A 41 25.64 25.17 8.17
C GLN A 41 26.75 25.35 7.11
N ARG A 42 27.46 24.27 6.79
CA ARG A 42 28.56 24.27 5.80
C ARG A 42 28.03 24.64 4.40
N PRO A 43 28.81 25.35 3.57
CA PRO A 43 28.39 25.71 2.22
C PRO A 43 28.13 24.47 1.36
N ALA A 44 27.04 24.47 0.60
CA ALA A 44 26.69 23.38 -0.31
C ALA A 44 27.71 23.27 -1.46
N LYS A 45 28.07 22.04 -1.86
CA LYS A 45 29.06 21.78 -2.93
C LYS A 45 28.37 21.60 -4.30
N PRO A 46 29.00 22.06 -5.40
CA PRO A 46 28.49 21.82 -6.75
C PRO A 46 28.53 20.33 -7.15
N ARG A 47 27.65 19.92 -8.07
CA ARG A 47 27.55 18.52 -8.55
C ARG A 47 28.80 18.08 -9.31
N LYS A 48 29.21 16.82 -9.11
CA LYS A 48 30.43 16.20 -9.69
C LYS A 48 30.46 16.19 -11.23
N ASN A 49 29.29 16.12 -11.88
CA ASN A 49 29.14 16.12 -13.34
C ASN A 49 28.56 17.45 -13.88
N GLY A 50 28.65 18.54 -13.12
CA GLY A 50 28.19 19.86 -13.57
C GLY A 50 29.02 20.38 -14.76
N VAL A 51 28.35 20.96 -15.77
CA VAL A 51 29.01 21.55 -16.95
C VAL A 51 29.79 22.83 -16.59
N ALA A 52 29.43 23.48 -15.47
CA ALA A 52 30.14 24.64 -14.94
C ALA A 52 31.18 24.19 -13.89
N PRO A 53 32.47 24.56 -14.06
CA PRO A 53 33.55 24.01 -13.24
C PRO A 53 33.54 24.53 -11.79
N GLN A 54 33.03 25.75 -11.52
CA GLN A 54 32.93 26.37 -10.20
C GLN A 54 31.83 27.44 -10.15
N VAL A 55 31.30 27.71 -8.96
CA VAL A 55 30.39 28.83 -8.66
C VAL A 55 31.21 30.09 -8.42
N SER A 56 30.94 31.18 -9.14
CA SER A 56 31.60 32.47 -8.85
C SER A 56 30.97 33.16 -7.65
N ASP A 57 31.74 34.01 -6.97
CA ASP A 57 31.27 34.80 -5.82
C ASP A 57 30.10 35.72 -6.22
N GLU A 58 30.14 36.29 -7.43
CA GLU A 58 29.05 37.15 -7.94
C GLU A 58 27.76 36.37 -8.15
N LEU A 59 27.84 35.12 -8.65
CA LEU A 59 26.67 34.27 -8.78
C LEU A 59 26.15 33.86 -7.40
N ALA A 60 27.04 33.47 -6.48
CA ALA A 60 26.64 33.12 -5.12
C ALA A 60 25.92 34.28 -4.42
N GLU A 61 26.44 35.50 -4.56
CA GLU A 61 25.81 36.70 -3.99
C GLU A 61 24.49 37.07 -4.69
N ASN A 62 24.43 36.94 -6.02
CA ASN A 62 23.18 37.13 -6.76
C ASN A 62 22.09 36.16 -6.31
N MET A 63 22.45 34.89 -6.06
CA MET A 63 21.51 33.84 -5.67
C MET A 63 20.95 34.01 -4.24
N LYS A 64 21.50 34.91 -3.42
CA LYS A 64 20.96 35.23 -2.07
C LYS A 64 19.88 36.32 -2.10
N GLN A 65 19.87 37.16 -3.13
CA GLN A 65 19.12 38.41 -3.13
C GLN A 65 17.83 38.33 -3.97
N GLY A 66 16.87 39.22 -3.68
CA GLY A 66 15.68 39.42 -4.51
C GLY A 66 14.57 38.37 -4.36
N TRP A 67 14.67 37.48 -3.38
CA TRP A 67 13.63 36.50 -3.06
C TRP A 67 12.62 37.08 -2.07
N ALA A 68 11.32 36.84 -2.32
CA ALA A 68 10.27 37.20 -1.38
C ALA A 68 10.23 36.21 -0.19
N ASP A 69 9.76 36.68 0.97
CA ASP A 69 9.34 35.79 2.04
C ASP A 69 8.11 35.00 1.59
N THR A 70 8.18 33.68 1.69
CA THR A 70 7.12 32.77 1.26
C THR A 70 6.43 32.09 2.44
N GLU A 71 6.75 32.48 3.69
CA GLU A 71 6.15 31.91 4.88
C GLU A 71 4.62 32.01 4.87
N ARG A 72 3.95 30.88 5.07
CA ARG A 72 2.49 30.80 5.13
C ARG A 72 2.03 30.89 6.57
N HIS A 73 1.26 31.94 6.86
CA HIS A 73 0.80 32.21 8.21
C HIS A 73 -0.63 31.76 8.51
N ASP A 74 -1.41 31.41 7.49
CA ASP A 74 -2.84 31.08 7.54
C ASP A 74 -3.12 29.59 7.36
N LEU A 75 -2.11 28.74 7.56
CA LEU A 75 -2.24 27.28 7.49
C LEU A 75 -3.18 26.77 8.59
N LYS A 76 -4.05 25.84 8.18
CA LYS A 76 -4.91 25.08 9.07
C LYS A 76 -4.34 23.67 9.26
N PRO A 77 -4.59 23.03 10.42
CA PRO A 77 -4.23 21.63 10.60
C PRO A 77 -4.81 20.73 9.50
N VAL A 78 -4.10 19.66 9.17
CA VAL A 78 -4.58 18.62 8.26
C VAL A 78 -5.83 17.95 8.83
N PRO A 79 -6.75 17.43 7.98
CA PRO A 79 -8.02 16.88 8.43
C PRO A 79 -7.90 15.82 9.54
N GLN A 80 -6.86 14.99 9.48
CA GLN A 80 -6.59 13.90 10.42
C GLN A 80 -5.83 14.33 11.68
N ALA A 81 -5.46 15.60 11.87
CA ALA A 81 -4.58 16.03 12.97
C ALA A 81 -5.08 15.62 14.36
N GLU A 82 -6.39 15.70 14.61
CA GLU A 82 -6.99 15.26 15.89
C GLU A 82 -6.96 13.73 16.03
N HIS A 83 -7.16 12.99 14.93
CA HIS A 83 -7.12 11.53 14.90
C HIS A 83 -5.71 11.02 15.19
N THR A 84 -4.70 11.61 14.54
CA THR A 84 -3.29 11.25 14.77
C THR A 84 -2.84 11.57 16.19
N ALA A 85 -3.34 12.64 16.80
CA ALA A 85 -3.09 12.93 18.22
C ALA A 85 -3.64 11.84 19.15
N ARG A 86 -4.86 11.33 18.90
CA ARG A 86 -5.44 10.21 19.67
C ARG A 86 -4.62 8.93 19.50
N ARG A 87 -4.18 8.63 18.28
CA ARG A 87 -3.34 7.46 17.97
C ARG A 87 -2.00 7.53 18.72
N ARG A 88 -1.32 8.68 18.70
CA ARG A 88 -0.09 8.89 19.49
C ARG A 88 -0.33 8.76 21.00
N ALA A 89 -1.47 9.21 21.52
CA ALA A 89 -1.81 9.02 22.93
C ALA A 89 -2.00 7.54 23.31
N ALA A 90 -2.59 6.72 22.42
CA ALA A 90 -2.69 5.28 22.63
C ALA A 90 -1.33 4.58 22.65
N LEU A 91 -0.40 4.96 21.76
CA LEU A 91 0.99 4.50 21.83
C LEU A 91 1.67 4.89 23.14
N SER A 92 1.50 6.15 23.55
CA SER A 92 2.06 6.66 24.78
C SER A 92 1.59 5.87 26.00
N ALA A 93 0.31 5.49 26.04
CA ALA A 93 -0.25 4.68 27.12
C ALA A 93 0.26 3.23 27.10
N ARG A 94 0.57 2.68 25.93
CA ARG A 94 1.01 1.29 25.76
C ARG A 94 2.47 1.06 26.13
N PHE A 95 3.34 2.04 25.89
CA PHE A 95 4.79 1.92 26.08
C PHE A 95 5.35 3.04 26.99
N PRO A 96 4.87 3.17 28.24
CA PRO A 96 5.33 4.23 29.12
C PRO A 96 6.82 4.09 29.45
N GLY A 97 7.55 5.22 29.44
CA GLY A 97 8.97 5.26 29.79
C GLY A 97 9.93 4.73 28.72
N GLU A 98 9.44 4.45 27.51
CA GLU A 98 10.23 3.97 26.38
C GLU A 98 10.26 5.01 25.25
N ARG A 99 11.41 5.32 24.67
CA ARG A 99 11.45 6.19 23.48
C ARG A 99 10.92 5.43 22.27
N LEU A 100 9.96 6.02 21.55
CA LEU A 100 9.38 5.42 20.34
C LEU A 100 9.84 6.21 19.11
N VAL A 101 10.37 5.52 18.10
CA VAL A 101 10.93 6.13 16.89
C VAL A 101 10.26 5.54 15.66
N VAL A 102 9.60 6.39 14.87
CA VAL A 102 8.83 5.99 13.69
C VAL A 102 9.33 6.80 12.48
N PRO A 103 10.22 6.23 11.64
CA PRO A 103 10.68 6.88 10.42
C PRO A 103 9.65 6.82 9.27
N ALA A 104 9.55 7.89 8.49
CA ALA A 104 8.75 7.96 7.25
C ALA A 104 9.35 7.10 6.12
N GLY A 105 10.66 6.88 6.17
CA GLY A 105 11.42 6.20 5.14
C GLY A 105 12.08 7.15 4.15
N ARG A 106 12.83 6.57 3.22
CA ARG A 106 13.67 7.30 2.25
C ARG A 106 13.30 6.94 0.81
N LEU A 107 13.62 7.83 -0.12
CA LEU A 107 13.53 7.56 -1.54
C LEU A 107 14.24 6.25 -1.93
N LYS A 108 13.67 5.56 -2.91
CA LYS A 108 14.24 4.33 -3.48
C LYS A 108 14.63 4.58 -4.92
N THR A 109 15.87 4.26 -5.27
CA THR A 109 16.37 4.37 -6.64
C THR A 109 15.58 3.47 -7.59
N ARG A 110 15.10 4.06 -8.69
CA ARG A 110 14.50 3.37 -9.83
C ARG A 110 15.56 3.02 -10.88
N SER A 111 16.31 4.02 -11.33
CA SER A 111 17.40 3.83 -12.29
C SER A 111 18.37 4.99 -12.20
N ASN A 112 19.62 4.73 -11.82
CA ASN A 112 20.65 5.76 -11.62
C ASN A 112 20.19 6.90 -10.69
N ASP A 113 20.15 8.13 -11.19
CA ASP A 113 19.76 9.35 -10.47
C ASP A 113 18.24 9.64 -10.54
N THR A 114 17.44 8.60 -10.79
CA THR A 114 15.98 8.68 -10.77
C THR A 114 15.41 7.73 -9.72
N GLU A 115 14.48 8.24 -8.94
CA GLU A 115 13.80 7.54 -7.86
C GLU A 115 12.39 7.07 -8.27
N TYR A 116 11.86 6.09 -7.55
CA TYR A 116 10.43 5.82 -7.57
C TYR A 116 9.68 6.96 -6.86
N PRO A 117 8.40 7.21 -7.20
CA PRO A 117 7.54 8.08 -6.41
C PRO A 117 7.61 7.69 -4.92
N PHE A 118 7.81 8.68 -4.06
CA PHE A 118 7.89 8.43 -2.63
C PHE A 118 6.51 8.11 -2.06
N ARG A 119 6.46 7.10 -1.21
CA ARG A 119 5.32 6.77 -0.37
C ARG A 119 5.83 6.53 1.05
N ALA A 120 5.29 7.27 2.01
CA ALA A 120 5.70 7.16 3.40
C ALA A 120 5.37 5.80 4.00
N ALA A 121 6.16 5.38 4.99
CA ALA A 121 5.84 4.26 5.86
C ALA A 121 4.46 4.47 6.49
N VAL A 122 3.64 3.43 6.51
CA VAL A 122 2.24 3.60 6.93
C VAL A 122 2.13 3.90 8.40
N GLU A 123 2.99 3.31 9.24
CA GLU A 123 3.07 3.62 10.66
C GLU A 123 3.34 5.11 10.91
N TYR A 124 4.20 5.72 10.10
CA TYR A 124 4.50 7.14 10.19
C TYR A 124 3.32 8.01 9.74
N ALA A 125 2.77 7.74 8.56
CA ALA A 125 1.66 8.52 8.02
C ALA A 125 0.41 8.40 8.91
N TYR A 126 0.12 7.20 9.42
CA TYR A 126 -0.98 6.93 10.36
C TYR A 126 -0.88 7.76 11.65
N LEU A 127 0.33 8.02 12.14
CA LEU A 127 0.59 8.73 13.39
C LEU A 127 0.84 10.23 13.24
N THR A 128 1.03 10.75 12.03
CA THR A 128 1.41 12.15 11.80
C THR A 128 0.49 12.87 10.82
N GLY A 129 -0.03 12.16 9.81
CA GLY A 129 -0.63 12.77 8.62
C GLY A 129 0.40 13.40 7.67
N ASP A 130 1.69 13.35 8.01
CA ASP A 130 2.78 13.79 7.13
C ASP A 130 3.21 12.65 6.21
N GLN A 131 3.60 13.02 4.99
CA GLN A 131 4.10 12.09 3.97
C GLN A 131 5.45 12.56 3.41
N THR A 132 6.17 13.41 4.15
CA THR A 132 7.45 13.94 3.70
C THR A 132 8.55 12.89 3.84
N GLU A 133 9.35 12.72 2.78
CA GLU A 133 10.50 11.84 2.81
C GLU A 133 11.52 12.22 3.90
N ASN A 134 12.21 11.21 4.45
CA ASN A 134 13.20 11.33 5.52
C ASN A 134 12.64 11.88 6.85
N GLY A 135 11.33 12.12 6.98
CA GLY A 135 10.73 12.52 8.25
C GLY A 135 10.87 11.45 9.33
N VAL A 136 10.95 11.87 10.60
CA VAL A 136 10.99 10.94 11.74
C VAL A 136 10.09 11.49 12.85
N LEU A 137 9.14 10.68 13.31
CA LEU A 137 8.39 10.96 14.52
C LEU A 137 9.12 10.33 15.71
N VAL A 138 9.37 11.12 16.75
CA VAL A 138 9.91 10.62 18.02
C VAL A 138 8.93 10.97 19.15
N LEU A 139 8.57 9.96 19.95
CA LEU A 139 7.88 10.14 21.22
C LEU A 139 8.92 9.95 22.33
N GLU A 140 9.28 11.05 23.00
CA GLU A 140 10.19 11.04 24.14
C GLU A 140 9.42 10.78 25.44
N PRO A 141 9.81 9.81 26.29
CA PRO A 141 9.13 9.59 27.56
C PRO A 141 9.21 10.81 28.47
N SER A 142 8.06 11.26 28.96
CA SER A 142 7.90 12.47 29.79
C SER A 142 6.84 12.22 30.87
N GLY A 143 7.30 12.00 32.11
CA GLY A 143 6.43 11.61 33.22
C GLY A 143 5.74 10.26 32.96
N GLU A 144 4.40 10.23 32.99
CA GLU A 144 3.60 9.04 32.67
C GLU A 144 3.23 8.94 31.16
N GLY A 145 3.65 9.92 30.34
CA GLY A 145 3.32 9.97 28.91
C GLY A 145 4.54 10.22 28.03
N HIS A 146 4.33 10.89 26.89
CA HIS A 146 5.38 11.28 25.96
C HIS A 146 5.21 12.70 25.45
N ASP A 147 6.33 13.37 25.21
CA ASP A 147 6.39 14.55 24.35
C ASP A 147 6.67 14.09 22.92
N ALA A 148 5.73 14.33 22.01
CA ALA A 148 5.85 13.94 20.60
C ALA A 148 6.44 15.09 19.77
N THR A 149 7.52 14.82 19.05
CA THR A 149 8.17 15.78 18.14
C THR A 149 8.33 15.16 16.75
N LEU A 150 7.96 15.91 15.73
CA LEU A 150 8.20 15.55 14.33
C LEU A 150 9.52 16.17 13.87
N TYR A 151 10.38 15.38 13.24
CA TYR A 151 11.65 15.87 12.72
C TYR A 151 11.60 15.89 11.21
N LEU A 152 11.69 17.09 10.64
CA LEU A 152 11.63 17.32 9.20
C LEU A 152 12.82 18.15 8.75
N LEU A 153 13.16 18.07 7.48
CA LEU A 153 14.17 18.95 6.91
C LEU A 153 13.61 20.40 6.90
N PRO A 154 14.33 21.41 7.40
CA PRO A 154 13.85 22.79 7.35
C PRO A 154 13.74 23.30 5.91
N ARG A 155 13.14 24.48 5.73
CA ARG A 155 13.22 25.23 4.47
C ARG A 155 14.68 25.43 4.08
N SER A 156 14.99 25.36 2.78
CA SER A 156 16.35 25.55 2.30
C SER A 156 16.90 26.90 2.73
N ASP A 157 18.11 26.88 3.27
CA ASP A 157 18.84 28.09 3.57
C ASP A 157 19.34 28.75 2.26
N ARG A 158 18.94 30.00 2.06
CA ARG A 158 19.33 30.80 0.88
C ARG A 158 20.73 31.39 1.01
N GLU A 159 21.26 31.52 2.23
CA GLU A 159 22.54 32.16 2.51
C GLU A 159 23.74 31.22 2.30
N ASN A 160 23.54 29.91 2.46
CA ASN A 160 24.62 28.91 2.40
C ASN A 160 24.67 28.12 1.07
N GLY A 161 23.75 28.43 0.15
CA GLY A 161 23.64 27.78 -1.16
C GLY A 161 22.79 26.51 -1.20
N GLU A 162 22.26 26.00 -0.08
CA GLU A 162 21.40 24.83 -0.03
C GLU A 162 20.22 24.95 -1.01
N PHE A 163 19.59 26.13 -1.08
CA PHE A 163 18.48 26.40 -1.99
C PHE A 163 18.71 25.99 -3.45
N TRP A 164 19.95 26.11 -3.96
CA TRP A 164 20.23 25.96 -5.40
C TRP A 164 21.43 25.08 -5.75
N LEU A 165 22.33 24.79 -4.82
CA LEU A 165 23.46 23.87 -5.02
C LEU A 165 23.16 22.45 -4.53
N SER A 166 22.30 22.31 -3.52
CA SER A 166 21.89 21.00 -3.04
C SER A 166 20.88 20.37 -4.00
N GLY A 167 21.04 19.09 -4.31
CA GLY A 167 20.02 18.32 -5.02
C GLY A 167 18.69 18.22 -4.25
N GLN A 168 18.72 18.50 -2.94
CA GLN A 168 17.57 18.57 -2.03
C GLN A 168 17.11 20.02 -1.76
N GLY A 169 17.68 20.98 -2.48
CA GLY A 169 17.33 22.40 -2.40
C GLY A 169 16.00 22.70 -3.09
N GLU A 170 15.23 23.66 -2.57
CA GLU A 170 13.88 23.95 -3.07
C GLU A 170 13.83 24.41 -4.55
N LEU A 171 14.95 24.85 -5.14
CA LEU A 171 15.02 25.12 -6.59
C LEU A 171 14.91 23.83 -7.42
N TRP A 172 15.34 22.70 -6.88
CA TRP A 172 15.39 21.40 -7.56
C TRP A 172 14.17 20.55 -7.29
N VAL A 173 13.75 20.48 -6.01
CA VAL A 173 12.69 19.56 -5.55
C VAL A 173 11.38 20.26 -5.21
N GLY A 174 11.33 21.58 -5.38
CA GLY A 174 10.18 22.40 -5.04
C GLY A 174 10.15 22.83 -3.57
N ARG A 175 9.14 23.63 -3.24
CA ARG A 175 8.98 24.24 -1.91
C ARG A 175 8.83 23.19 -0.80
N ARG A 176 9.49 23.44 0.33
CA ARG A 176 9.28 22.73 1.59
C ARG A 176 8.56 23.61 2.61
N ASN A 177 7.77 22.97 3.47
CA ASN A 177 7.24 23.64 4.65
C ASN A 177 8.41 24.06 5.56
N SER A 178 8.33 25.27 6.14
CA SER A 178 9.19 25.60 7.27
C SER A 178 8.81 24.72 8.47
N LEU A 179 9.66 24.65 9.49
CA LEU A 179 9.32 23.92 10.73
C LEU A 179 8.06 24.52 11.39
N THR A 180 7.89 25.85 11.33
CA THR A 180 6.70 26.55 11.84
C THR A 180 5.44 26.21 11.03
N GLU A 181 5.54 26.15 9.70
CA GLU A 181 4.43 25.74 8.83
C GLU A 181 4.02 24.31 9.11
N ALA A 182 4.99 23.38 9.18
CA ALA A 182 4.74 21.99 9.50
C ALA A 182 4.11 21.82 10.89
N ALA A 183 4.57 22.57 11.89
CA ALA A 183 4.00 22.53 13.24
C ALA A 183 2.52 22.92 13.26
N ARG A 184 2.13 23.89 12.43
CA ARG A 184 0.73 24.32 12.27
C ARG A 184 -0.11 23.29 11.52
N LEU A 185 0.46 22.65 10.49
CA LEU A 185 -0.22 21.62 9.69
C LEU A 185 -0.48 20.35 10.51
N TYR A 186 0.50 19.87 11.26
CA TYR A 186 0.41 18.57 11.94
C TYR A 186 0.02 18.68 13.41
N GLY A 187 -0.07 19.90 13.96
CA GLY A 187 -0.44 20.13 15.35
C GLY A 187 0.56 19.54 16.34
N LEU A 188 1.85 19.55 15.98
CA LEU A 188 2.95 18.98 16.74
C LEU A 188 4.16 19.93 16.76
N PRO A 189 4.99 19.92 17.80
CA PRO A 189 6.35 20.45 17.72
C PRO A 189 7.11 19.84 16.54
N VAL A 190 7.82 20.68 15.78
CA VAL A 190 8.65 20.24 14.65
C VAL A 190 10.08 20.76 14.81
N GLU A 191 11.04 19.86 14.66
CA GLU A 191 12.47 20.14 14.76
C GLU A 191 13.23 19.68 13.51
N ASP A 192 14.50 20.08 13.43
CA ASP A 192 15.37 19.80 12.30
C ASP A 192 15.83 18.34 12.28
N ILE A 193 15.49 17.58 11.23
CA ILE A 193 15.89 16.19 11.04
C ILE A 193 17.39 15.93 11.14
N ARG A 194 18.21 16.94 10.84
CA ARG A 194 19.68 16.81 10.87
C ARG A 194 20.22 16.55 12.28
N THR A 195 19.44 16.84 13.32
CA THR A 195 19.81 16.57 14.73
C THR A 195 19.49 15.14 15.17
N VAL A 196 18.61 14.43 14.46
CA VAL A 196 18.10 13.10 14.85
C VAL A 196 19.21 12.07 15.07
N PRO A 197 20.25 11.94 14.21
CA PRO A 197 21.29 10.95 14.46
C PRO A 197 22.00 11.13 15.81
N ASP A 198 22.28 12.38 16.22
CA ASP A 198 22.89 12.66 17.52
C ASP A 198 21.90 12.48 18.67
N LEU A 199 20.65 12.90 18.51
CA LEU A 199 19.57 12.67 19.47
C LEU A 199 19.40 11.18 19.78
N LEU A 200 19.39 10.33 18.74
CA LEU A 200 19.21 8.89 18.86
C LEU A 200 20.44 8.19 19.42
N ARG A 201 21.66 8.58 19.03
CA ARG A 201 22.90 8.11 19.67
C ARG A 201 22.99 8.50 21.14
N GLY A 202 22.44 9.65 21.49
CA GLY A 202 22.31 10.14 22.87
C GLY A 202 21.18 9.48 23.67
N ALA A 203 20.32 8.67 23.06
CA ALA A 203 19.18 8.06 23.75
C ALA A 203 19.63 7.22 24.95
N SER A 204 18.93 7.38 26.07
CA SER A 204 19.11 6.61 27.29
C SER A 204 17.80 5.91 27.65
N GLY A 205 17.87 4.73 28.25
CA GLY A 205 16.68 3.91 28.53
C GLY A 205 16.24 3.04 27.34
N PRO A 206 15.10 2.35 27.48
CA PRO A 206 14.53 1.51 26.43
C PRO A 206 14.13 2.33 25.19
N VAL A 207 14.43 1.80 24.00
CA VAL A 207 14.03 2.38 22.72
C VAL A 207 13.34 1.31 21.88
N ARG A 208 12.30 1.73 21.14
CA ARG A 208 11.61 0.95 20.10
C ARG A 208 11.67 1.71 18.79
N VAL A 209 11.94 1.00 17.69
CA VAL A 209 12.01 1.58 16.35
C VAL A 209 11.25 0.76 15.33
N VAL A 210 10.51 1.42 14.43
CA VAL A 210 9.99 0.76 13.23
C VAL A 210 11.13 0.58 12.22
N ARG A 211 11.53 -0.67 11.99
CA ARG A 211 12.66 -1.04 11.13
C ARG A 211 12.28 -1.11 9.65
N GLY A 212 13.28 -1.05 8.78
CA GLY A 212 13.19 -1.28 7.33
C GLY A 212 13.00 -0.02 6.49
N HIS A 213 12.83 1.14 7.12
CA HIS A 213 12.47 2.38 6.43
C HIS A 213 13.64 3.35 6.30
N ASP A 214 14.49 3.49 7.33
CA ASP A 214 15.60 4.44 7.34
C ASP A 214 16.87 3.86 7.99
N THR A 215 17.89 3.63 7.16
CA THR A 215 19.17 3.06 7.59
C THR A 215 19.99 3.98 8.49
N VAL A 216 19.82 5.31 8.41
CA VAL A 216 20.52 6.27 9.27
C VAL A 216 19.94 6.23 10.68
N VAL A 217 18.61 6.15 10.80
CA VAL A 217 17.91 5.96 12.07
C VAL A 217 18.31 4.63 12.71
N GLU A 218 18.27 3.55 11.93
CA GLU A 218 18.64 2.21 12.41
C GLU A 218 20.11 2.13 12.85
N GLU A 219 21.03 2.76 12.12
CA GLU A 219 22.45 2.81 12.50
C GLU A 219 22.65 3.60 13.80
N ALA A 220 21.98 4.75 13.95
CA ALA A 220 22.07 5.57 15.16
C ALA A 220 21.55 4.84 16.42
N LEU A 221 20.67 3.85 16.24
CA LEU A 221 20.08 3.05 17.30
C LEU A 221 20.65 1.64 17.44
N ARG A 222 21.62 1.24 16.60
CA ARG A 222 22.11 -0.15 16.46
C ARG A 222 22.28 -0.90 17.79
N ASP A 223 22.91 -0.26 18.78
CA ASP A 223 23.22 -0.86 20.09
C ASP A 223 22.22 -0.52 21.22
N LYS A 224 21.06 0.04 20.87
CA LYS A 224 20.06 0.56 21.83
C LYS A 224 18.69 -0.10 21.75
N VAL A 225 18.45 -0.87 20.69
CA VAL A 225 17.17 -1.52 20.40
C VAL A 225 17.33 -3.04 20.41
N THR A 226 16.21 -3.76 20.54
CA THR A 226 16.17 -5.23 20.52
C THR A 226 15.08 -5.69 19.56
N ALA A 227 15.36 -6.73 18.77
CA ALA A 227 14.40 -7.26 17.79
C ALA A 227 13.03 -7.59 18.41
N GLU A 228 13.00 -8.17 19.61
CA GLU A 228 11.75 -8.51 20.31
C GLU A 228 10.87 -7.28 20.60
N ARG A 229 11.47 -6.18 21.09
CA ARG A 229 10.74 -4.94 21.36
C ARG A 229 10.27 -4.24 20.09
N ASP A 230 11.09 -4.26 19.05
CA ASP A 230 10.73 -3.63 17.78
C ASP A 230 9.59 -4.42 17.09
N GLU A 231 9.60 -5.75 17.21
CA GLU A 231 8.50 -6.60 16.72
C GLU A 231 7.21 -6.34 17.50
N GLU A 232 7.24 -6.35 18.84
CA GLU A 232 6.06 -6.02 19.65
C GLU A 232 5.50 -4.62 19.33
N PHE A 233 6.38 -3.66 19.01
CA PHE A 233 5.97 -2.32 18.58
C PHE A 233 5.28 -2.33 17.22
N ARG A 234 5.85 -3.04 16.25
CA ARG A 234 5.30 -3.23 14.91
C ARG A 234 3.94 -3.94 14.96
N GLU A 235 3.83 -5.01 15.75
CA GLU A 235 2.57 -5.74 15.97
C GLU A 235 1.49 -4.80 16.53
N PHE A 236 1.80 -4.04 17.58
CA PHE A 236 0.83 -3.13 18.19
C PHE A 236 0.38 -2.01 17.24
N LEU A 237 1.31 -1.42 16.47
CA LEU A 237 0.97 -0.42 15.45
C LEU A 237 0.04 -1.00 14.36
N SER A 238 0.29 -2.25 13.97
CA SER A 238 -0.55 -2.97 13.02
C SER A 238 -1.96 -3.20 13.59
N GLU A 239 -2.07 -3.61 14.86
CA GLU A 239 -3.35 -3.85 15.52
C GLU A 239 -4.17 -2.58 15.74
N MET A 240 -3.54 -1.45 16.01
CA MET A 240 -4.23 -0.16 16.14
C MET A 240 -5.01 0.23 14.87
N ARG A 241 -4.59 -0.25 13.70
CA ARG A 241 -5.22 0.02 12.41
C ARG A 241 -6.38 -0.93 12.06
N LEU A 242 -6.60 -1.98 12.86
CA LEU A 242 -7.66 -2.96 12.57
C LEU A 242 -9.04 -2.31 12.56
N VAL A 243 -9.34 -1.50 13.59
CA VAL A 243 -10.59 -0.77 13.77
C VAL A 243 -10.43 0.67 13.29
N LYS A 244 -11.13 1.00 12.21
CA LYS A 244 -11.02 2.28 11.53
C LYS A 244 -11.85 3.33 12.25
N ASP A 245 -11.27 4.52 12.44
CA ASP A 245 -12.03 5.66 12.90
C ASP A 245 -12.85 6.31 11.74
N ASP A 246 -13.67 7.31 12.07
CA ASP A 246 -14.59 7.96 11.13
C ASP A 246 -13.88 8.68 9.98
N PHE A 247 -12.67 9.18 10.18
CA PHE A 247 -11.87 9.77 9.10
C PHE A 247 -11.39 8.69 8.13
N GLU A 248 -10.92 7.55 8.66
CA GLU A 248 -10.41 6.43 7.86
C GLU A 248 -11.53 5.80 7.02
N ILE A 249 -12.71 5.61 7.61
CA ILE A 249 -13.89 5.10 6.89
C ILE A 249 -14.29 6.06 5.76
N ALA A 250 -14.21 7.37 5.99
CA ALA A 250 -14.49 8.36 4.95
C ALA A 250 -13.48 8.32 3.80
N GLU A 251 -12.19 8.11 4.09
CA GLU A 251 -11.16 7.93 3.04
C GLU A 251 -11.33 6.62 2.27
N LEU A 252 -11.63 5.50 2.94
CA LEU A 252 -11.93 4.23 2.28
C LEU A 252 -13.16 4.33 1.37
N THR A 253 -14.20 5.05 1.81
CA THR A 253 -15.37 5.34 0.97
C THR A 253 -14.99 6.16 -0.26
N ARG A 254 -14.16 7.20 -0.09
CA ARG A 254 -13.63 7.99 -1.22
C ARG A 254 -12.81 7.13 -2.19
N ALA A 255 -12.00 6.20 -1.68
CA ALA A 255 -11.22 5.28 -2.48
C ALA A 255 -12.13 4.37 -3.33
N CYS A 256 -13.18 3.80 -2.74
CA CYS A 256 -14.21 3.01 -3.43
C CYS A 256 -14.93 3.82 -4.52
N ASP A 257 -15.34 5.05 -4.21
CA ASP A 257 -16.04 5.94 -5.15
C ASP A 257 -15.18 6.26 -6.38
N SER A 258 -13.91 6.59 -6.19
CA SER A 258 -12.96 6.86 -7.27
C SER A 258 -12.64 5.60 -8.08
N THR A 259 -12.53 4.46 -7.40
CA THR A 259 -12.34 3.15 -8.02
C THR A 259 -13.52 2.81 -8.92
N ALA A 260 -14.76 2.99 -8.47
CA ALA A 260 -15.96 2.78 -9.28
C ALA A 260 -15.92 3.59 -10.58
N ARG A 261 -15.57 4.87 -10.52
CA ARG A 261 -15.40 5.71 -11.72
C ARG A 261 -14.27 5.22 -12.63
N GLY A 262 -13.20 4.68 -12.07
CA GLY A 262 -12.10 4.06 -12.84
C GLY A 262 -12.55 2.81 -13.60
N PHE A 263 -13.36 1.96 -12.98
CA PHE A 263 -13.99 0.82 -13.66
C PHE A 263 -14.90 1.27 -14.81
N GLU A 264 -15.68 2.34 -14.62
CA GLU A 264 -16.50 2.90 -15.71
C GLU A 264 -15.65 3.41 -16.88
N ASP A 265 -14.51 4.06 -16.61
CA ASP A 265 -13.59 4.52 -17.65
C ASP A 265 -13.04 3.35 -18.46
N VAL A 266 -12.63 2.27 -17.78
CA VAL A 266 -12.17 1.06 -18.44
C VAL A 266 -13.25 0.49 -19.35
N VAL A 267 -14.50 0.39 -18.87
CA VAL A 267 -15.60 -0.13 -19.69
C VAL A 267 -15.83 0.71 -20.94
N ARG A 268 -15.79 2.05 -20.83
CA ARG A 268 -15.86 2.97 -21.98
C ARG A 268 -14.68 2.82 -22.93
N ALA A 269 -13.54 2.34 -22.44
CA ALA A 269 -12.30 2.19 -23.18
C ALA A 269 -12.06 0.80 -23.80
N LEU A 270 -12.92 -0.20 -23.52
CA LEU A 270 -12.69 -1.60 -23.93
C LEU A 270 -12.51 -1.79 -25.45
N ASP A 271 -13.14 -0.99 -26.29
CA ASP A 271 -12.95 -1.06 -27.76
C ASP A 271 -11.52 -0.69 -28.18
N ARG A 272 -10.90 0.25 -27.46
CA ARG A 272 -9.52 0.67 -27.70
C ARG A 272 -8.53 -0.35 -27.13
N ALA A 273 -8.87 -0.97 -26.00
CA ALA A 273 -8.08 -2.06 -25.43
C ALA A 273 -8.01 -3.28 -26.36
N GLN A 274 -9.12 -3.63 -27.02
CA GLN A 274 -9.15 -4.70 -28.04
C GLN A 274 -8.23 -4.41 -29.23
N ALA A 275 -8.04 -3.13 -29.59
CA ALA A 275 -7.11 -2.72 -30.64
C ALA A 275 -5.64 -2.67 -30.19
N THR A 276 -5.36 -2.87 -28.91
CA THR A 276 -4.03 -2.72 -28.30
C THR A 276 -3.69 -3.90 -27.39
N SER A 277 -3.82 -3.75 -26.06
CA SER A 277 -3.51 -4.77 -25.06
C SER A 277 -4.13 -4.42 -23.69
N GLU A 278 -3.95 -5.33 -22.75
CA GLU A 278 -4.26 -5.14 -21.32
C GLU A 278 -3.62 -3.85 -20.73
N ARG A 279 -2.45 -3.41 -21.23
CA ARG A 279 -1.82 -2.13 -20.79
C ARG A 279 -2.69 -0.90 -21.05
N TYR A 280 -3.56 -0.94 -22.06
CA TYR A 280 -4.48 0.18 -22.29
C TYR A 280 -5.52 0.29 -21.18
N ILE A 281 -5.94 -0.86 -20.62
CA ILE A 281 -6.83 -0.93 -19.47
C ILE A 281 -6.12 -0.41 -18.23
N GLU A 282 -4.92 -0.92 -17.93
CA GLU A 282 -4.07 -0.45 -16.82
C GLU A 282 -3.89 1.07 -16.87
N GLY A 283 -3.45 1.61 -18.02
CA GLY A 283 -3.23 3.06 -18.17
C GLY A 283 -4.52 3.89 -18.06
N THR A 284 -5.66 3.33 -18.48
CA THR A 284 -6.97 4.01 -18.34
C THR A 284 -7.36 4.11 -16.86
N PHE A 285 -7.24 3.02 -16.10
CA PHE A 285 -7.52 3.04 -14.67
C PHE A 285 -6.53 3.94 -13.91
N PHE A 286 -5.24 3.84 -14.22
CA PHE A 286 -4.19 4.65 -13.61
C PHE A 286 -4.43 6.16 -13.80
N LEU A 287 -4.95 6.59 -14.96
CA LEU A 287 -5.32 7.99 -15.16
C LEU A 287 -6.36 8.45 -14.11
N ARG A 288 -7.40 7.66 -13.85
CA ARG A 288 -8.39 7.96 -12.79
C ARG A 288 -7.70 8.04 -11.43
N ALA A 289 -6.93 7.01 -11.09
CA ALA A 289 -6.25 6.91 -9.81
C ALA A 289 -5.35 8.13 -9.54
N ARG A 290 -4.60 8.57 -10.55
CA ARG A 290 -3.68 9.70 -10.42
C ARG A 290 -4.36 11.07 -10.39
N VAL A 291 -5.56 11.21 -10.98
CA VAL A 291 -6.28 12.49 -11.04
C VAL A 291 -7.16 12.71 -9.81
N GLU A 292 -7.77 11.65 -9.28
CA GLU A 292 -8.69 11.73 -8.13
C GLU A 292 -8.07 11.28 -6.80
N GLY A 293 -6.93 10.61 -6.83
CA GLY A 293 -6.21 10.12 -5.66
C GLY A 293 -4.72 10.44 -5.69
N ASN A 294 -3.94 9.65 -4.97
CA ASN A 294 -2.49 9.66 -5.02
C ASN A 294 -1.97 8.79 -6.17
N ASP A 295 -2.29 7.51 -6.15
CA ASP A 295 -1.80 6.48 -7.07
C ASP A 295 -2.81 5.30 -7.08
N VAL A 296 -2.45 4.18 -7.70
CA VAL A 296 -3.10 2.89 -7.44
C VAL A 296 -2.61 2.33 -6.10
N GLY A 297 -3.48 1.65 -5.35
CA GLY A 297 -3.08 1.00 -4.08
C GLY A 297 -2.10 -0.15 -4.25
N TYR A 298 -2.15 -0.78 -5.43
CA TYR A 298 -1.34 -1.91 -5.84
C TYR A 298 -1.32 -1.97 -7.38
N GLY A 299 -0.38 -2.72 -7.94
CA GLY A 299 -0.29 -2.85 -9.40
C GLY A 299 -1.58 -3.43 -9.98
N THR A 300 -2.26 -2.66 -10.82
CA THR A 300 -3.52 -3.09 -11.47
C THR A 300 -3.33 -4.42 -12.19
N ILE A 301 -4.24 -5.35 -11.96
CA ILE A 301 -4.32 -6.63 -12.66
C ILE A 301 -5.40 -6.49 -13.73
N ALA A 302 -4.99 -6.37 -14.98
CA ALA A 302 -5.88 -6.31 -16.14
C ALA A 302 -5.74 -7.61 -16.93
N ALA A 303 -6.38 -8.69 -16.47
CA ALA A 303 -6.11 -10.03 -16.94
C ALA A 303 -7.20 -10.54 -17.90
N ALA A 304 -6.90 -10.57 -19.20
CA ALA A 304 -7.83 -11.04 -20.23
C ALA A 304 -7.62 -12.52 -20.58
N GLY A 305 -8.73 -13.23 -20.81
CA GLY A 305 -8.73 -14.63 -21.20
C GLY A 305 -7.98 -15.52 -20.18
N PRO A 306 -7.07 -16.41 -20.62
CA PRO A 306 -6.30 -17.26 -19.72
C PRO A 306 -5.44 -16.53 -18.69
N HIS A 307 -5.12 -15.25 -18.87
CA HIS A 307 -4.38 -14.51 -17.83
C HIS A 307 -5.18 -14.35 -16.55
N ALA A 308 -6.52 -14.39 -16.62
CA ALA A 308 -7.40 -14.32 -15.46
C ALA A 308 -7.18 -15.50 -14.47
N THR A 309 -6.48 -16.56 -14.87
CA THR A 309 -6.12 -17.69 -14.00
C THR A 309 -4.79 -17.48 -13.27
N THR A 310 -4.10 -16.35 -13.49
CA THR A 310 -2.89 -15.94 -12.77
C THR A 310 -3.26 -14.83 -11.79
N LEU A 311 -3.22 -15.13 -10.48
CA LEU A 311 -3.79 -14.27 -9.43
C LEU A 311 -3.23 -12.83 -9.42
N HIS A 312 -1.92 -12.67 -9.58
CA HIS A 312 -1.24 -11.35 -9.62
C HIS A 312 -0.63 -11.06 -11.00
N TRP A 313 -1.45 -11.12 -12.05
CA TRP A 313 -1.05 -10.76 -13.41
C TRP A 313 -0.90 -9.24 -13.57
N VAL A 314 0.26 -8.69 -13.18
CA VAL A 314 0.55 -7.24 -13.28
C VAL A 314 1.41 -6.88 -14.50
N ARG A 315 1.78 -7.88 -15.33
CA ARG A 315 2.56 -7.62 -16.55
C ARG A 315 1.69 -6.93 -17.62
N ASN A 316 0.40 -7.27 -17.63
CA ASN A 316 -0.65 -6.68 -18.45
C ASN A 316 -0.26 -6.55 -19.93
N ASP A 317 0.48 -7.51 -20.49
CA ASP A 317 0.99 -7.44 -21.86
C ASP A 317 0.23 -8.35 -22.84
N GLY A 318 -0.88 -8.94 -22.40
CA GLY A 318 -1.74 -9.81 -23.18
C GLY A 318 -2.68 -9.10 -24.15
N PRO A 319 -3.17 -9.82 -25.18
CA PRO A 319 -4.22 -9.33 -26.05
C PRO A 319 -5.59 -9.35 -25.35
N VAL A 320 -6.42 -8.35 -25.63
CA VAL A 320 -7.82 -8.30 -25.18
C VAL A 320 -8.71 -8.71 -26.36
N ARG A 321 -9.50 -9.78 -26.23
CA ARG A 321 -10.25 -10.35 -27.37
C ARG A 321 -11.75 -10.47 -27.08
N PRO A 322 -12.62 -10.21 -28.07
CA PRO A 322 -14.04 -10.55 -27.97
C PRO A 322 -14.25 -12.03 -27.62
N GLY A 323 -15.17 -12.31 -26.70
CA GLY A 323 -15.47 -13.66 -26.23
C GLY A 323 -14.69 -14.08 -24.99
N ASP A 324 -13.55 -13.44 -24.70
CA ASP A 324 -12.82 -13.64 -23.45
C ASP A 324 -13.49 -12.89 -22.28
N LEU A 325 -13.17 -13.32 -21.06
CA LEU A 325 -13.40 -12.52 -19.85
C LEU A 325 -12.19 -11.61 -19.59
N LEU A 326 -12.43 -10.45 -19.01
CA LEU A 326 -11.45 -9.59 -18.38
C LEU A 326 -11.68 -9.64 -16.88
N LEU A 327 -10.73 -10.18 -16.13
CA LEU A 327 -10.66 -9.97 -14.69
C LEU A 327 -9.88 -8.68 -14.46
N LEU A 328 -10.57 -7.63 -14.03
CA LEU A 328 -9.97 -6.37 -13.62
C LEU A 328 -9.99 -6.28 -12.10
N ASP A 329 -8.82 -6.29 -11.51
CA ASP A 329 -8.59 -6.09 -10.08
C ASP A 329 -7.71 -4.84 -9.91
N ALA A 330 -8.32 -3.80 -9.33
CA ALA A 330 -7.73 -2.47 -9.24
C ALA A 330 -8.37 -1.62 -8.15
N GLY A 331 -7.55 -0.84 -7.47
CA GLY A 331 -7.98 0.09 -6.42
C GLY A 331 -7.27 1.43 -6.49
N VAL A 332 -8.02 2.51 -6.29
CA VAL A 332 -7.46 3.87 -6.12
C VAL A 332 -6.93 4.02 -4.70
N GLU A 333 -5.74 4.58 -4.55
CA GLU A 333 -5.22 5.10 -3.29
C GLU A 333 -5.55 6.59 -3.19
N THR A 334 -6.16 7.02 -2.09
CA THR A 334 -6.43 8.43 -1.79
C THR A 334 -5.15 9.22 -1.53
N THR A 335 -5.24 10.56 -1.53
CA THR A 335 -4.10 11.41 -1.15
C THR A 335 -3.67 11.24 0.29
N GLU A 336 -4.50 10.61 1.13
CA GLU A 336 -4.20 10.30 2.53
C GLU A 336 -3.77 8.83 2.71
N LEU A 337 -3.44 8.14 1.61
CA LEU A 337 -2.88 6.79 1.52
C LEU A 337 -3.83 5.63 1.88
N TYR A 338 -5.13 5.87 2.02
CA TYR A 338 -6.14 4.80 2.13
C TYR A 338 -6.52 4.28 0.75
N THR A 339 -6.67 2.97 0.60
CA THR A 339 -6.93 2.36 -0.71
C THR A 339 -8.14 1.42 -0.70
N ALA A 340 -8.80 1.34 -1.85
CA ALA A 340 -9.81 0.34 -2.14
C ALA A 340 -9.17 -0.91 -2.74
N ASP A 341 -9.89 -2.02 -2.72
CA ASP A 341 -9.48 -3.25 -3.40
C ASP A 341 -10.72 -3.92 -4.04
N VAL A 342 -10.84 -3.76 -5.36
CA VAL A 342 -12.06 -4.17 -6.05
C VAL A 342 -11.70 -4.96 -7.29
N THR A 343 -12.29 -6.15 -7.38
CA THR A 343 -12.27 -6.98 -8.58
C THR A 343 -13.65 -7.07 -9.23
N ARG A 344 -13.70 -6.87 -10.55
CA ARG A 344 -14.83 -7.29 -11.40
C ARG A 344 -14.32 -8.13 -12.56
N THR A 345 -15.00 -9.25 -12.80
CA THR A 345 -14.82 -10.02 -14.02
C THR A 345 -15.88 -9.64 -15.05
N LEU A 346 -15.46 -9.16 -16.21
CA LEU A 346 -16.29 -8.55 -17.25
C LEU A 346 -16.19 -9.34 -18.57
N PRO A 347 -17.29 -9.60 -19.28
CA PRO A 347 -17.21 -10.16 -20.62
C PRO A 347 -16.74 -9.09 -21.61
N VAL A 348 -15.62 -9.29 -22.29
CA VAL A 348 -15.06 -8.29 -23.23
C VAL A 348 -16.06 -7.94 -24.34
N SER A 349 -16.83 -8.93 -24.80
CA SER A 349 -17.92 -8.78 -25.77
C SER A 349 -19.16 -8.06 -25.22
N GLY A 350 -19.25 -7.81 -23.91
CA GLY A 350 -20.39 -7.21 -23.23
C GLY A 350 -21.50 -8.20 -22.83
N ARG A 351 -21.34 -9.50 -23.12
CA ARG A 351 -22.26 -10.58 -22.72
C ARG A 351 -21.50 -11.84 -22.33
N PHE A 352 -21.89 -12.45 -21.22
CA PHE A 352 -21.36 -13.73 -20.80
C PHE A 352 -21.86 -14.86 -21.71
N THR A 353 -21.00 -15.83 -22.02
CA THR A 353 -21.46 -17.13 -22.53
C THR A 353 -22.16 -17.92 -21.43
N GLU A 354 -22.92 -18.97 -21.77
CA GLU A 354 -23.60 -19.82 -20.77
C GLU A 354 -22.62 -20.38 -19.73
N LEU A 355 -21.44 -20.85 -20.19
CA LEU A 355 -20.42 -21.39 -19.29
C LEU A 355 -19.77 -20.30 -18.42
N GLN A 356 -19.43 -19.14 -19.00
CA GLN A 356 -18.89 -18.02 -18.23
C GLN A 356 -19.89 -17.55 -17.17
N ARG A 357 -21.17 -17.45 -17.54
CA ARG A 357 -22.26 -17.07 -16.64
C ARG A 357 -22.43 -18.07 -15.50
N ARG A 358 -22.38 -19.38 -15.79
CA ARG A 358 -22.46 -20.44 -14.79
C ARG A 358 -21.34 -20.33 -13.74
N ILE A 359 -20.10 -20.10 -14.19
CA ILE A 359 -18.94 -19.91 -13.30
C ILE A 359 -19.08 -18.61 -12.51
N TYR A 360 -19.47 -17.54 -13.18
CA TYR A 360 -19.65 -16.22 -12.57
C TYR A 360 -20.71 -16.22 -11.48
N ASP A 361 -21.89 -16.79 -11.74
CA ASP A 361 -22.98 -16.86 -10.77
C ASP A 361 -22.59 -17.71 -9.54
N ALA A 362 -21.79 -18.76 -9.71
CA ALA A 362 -21.25 -19.53 -8.58
C ALA A 362 -20.31 -18.69 -7.69
N VAL A 363 -19.45 -17.87 -8.30
CA VAL A 363 -18.57 -16.95 -7.55
C VAL A 363 -19.38 -15.86 -6.87
N TYR A 364 -20.41 -15.32 -7.53
CA TYR A 364 -21.34 -14.35 -6.93
C TYR A 364 -22.09 -14.93 -5.74
N GLU A 365 -22.66 -16.14 -5.85
CA GLU A 365 -23.31 -16.84 -4.74
C GLU A 365 -22.35 -17.05 -3.56
N ALA A 366 -21.09 -17.42 -3.83
CA ALA A 366 -20.07 -17.57 -2.80
C ALA A 366 -19.72 -16.23 -2.13
N GLN A 367 -19.67 -15.14 -2.90
CA GLN A 367 -19.41 -13.80 -2.37
C GLN A 367 -20.53 -13.35 -1.44
N GLU A 368 -21.78 -13.51 -1.85
CA GLU A 368 -22.93 -13.14 -1.01
C GLU A 368 -22.98 -13.96 0.29
N ALA A 369 -22.62 -15.25 0.24
CA ALA A 369 -22.48 -16.08 1.45
C ALA A 369 -21.34 -15.60 2.36
N GLY A 370 -20.21 -15.19 1.78
CA GLY A 370 -19.09 -14.58 2.51
C GLY A 370 -19.51 -13.26 3.18
N ILE A 371 -20.07 -12.32 2.43
CA ILE A 371 -20.53 -11.02 2.92
C ILE A 371 -21.57 -11.19 4.04
N ALA A 372 -22.52 -12.12 3.90
CA ALA A 372 -23.51 -12.38 4.93
C ALA A 372 -22.92 -12.87 6.27
N ALA A 373 -21.73 -13.49 6.24
CA ALA A 373 -21.01 -13.94 7.42
C ALA A 373 -20.12 -12.86 8.05
N VAL A 374 -19.86 -11.76 7.35
CA VAL A 374 -19.15 -10.59 7.89
C VAL A 374 -20.10 -9.80 8.80
N ARG A 375 -19.92 -9.91 10.12
CA ARG A 375 -20.75 -9.20 11.10
C ARG A 375 -20.02 -9.11 12.44
N PRO A 376 -20.38 -8.15 13.32
CA PRO A 376 -19.76 -8.03 14.63
C PRO A 376 -19.89 -9.32 15.44
N GLY A 377 -18.80 -9.72 16.09
CA GLY A 377 -18.69 -10.93 16.91
C GLY A 377 -18.54 -12.24 16.13
N ALA A 378 -18.64 -12.24 14.79
CA ALA A 378 -18.28 -13.41 13.99
C ALA A 378 -16.76 -13.65 14.03
N LYS A 379 -16.32 -14.89 13.85
CA LYS A 379 -14.87 -15.14 13.73
C LYS A 379 -14.40 -14.63 12.38
N TYR A 380 -13.17 -14.11 12.32
CA TYR A 380 -12.58 -13.66 11.06
C TYR A 380 -12.67 -14.75 9.98
N ARG A 381 -12.48 -16.02 10.31
CA ARG A 381 -12.47 -17.12 9.31
C ARG A 381 -13.86 -17.53 8.81
N ASP A 382 -14.94 -17.01 9.37
CA ASP A 382 -16.29 -17.49 9.06
C ASP A 382 -16.70 -17.14 7.63
N PHE A 383 -16.36 -15.95 7.13
CA PHE A 383 -16.68 -15.54 5.74
C PHE A 383 -15.95 -16.38 4.70
N HIS A 384 -14.67 -16.68 4.93
CA HIS A 384 -13.92 -17.60 4.08
C HIS A 384 -14.56 -18.98 4.06
N THR A 385 -14.95 -19.50 5.23
CA THR A 385 -15.58 -20.82 5.34
C THR A 385 -16.92 -20.87 4.61
N ALA A 386 -17.74 -19.81 4.71
CA ALA A 386 -19.02 -19.69 4.03
C ALA A 386 -18.87 -19.69 2.50
N ALA A 387 -17.96 -18.87 1.98
CA ALA A 387 -17.70 -18.80 0.54
C ALA A 387 -17.12 -20.11 -0.02
N GLN A 388 -16.13 -20.70 0.67
CA GLN A 388 -15.50 -21.96 0.26
C GLN A 388 -16.49 -23.13 0.21
N ARG A 389 -17.46 -23.14 1.13
CA ARG A 389 -18.54 -24.14 1.11
C ARG A 389 -19.37 -24.04 -0.17
N VAL A 390 -19.83 -22.85 -0.53
CA VAL A 390 -20.61 -22.64 -1.77
C VAL A 390 -19.82 -23.06 -3.00
N LEU A 391 -18.56 -22.62 -3.13
CA LEU A 391 -17.72 -23.01 -4.27
C LEU A 391 -17.52 -24.54 -4.32
N THR A 392 -17.33 -25.19 -3.17
CA THR A 392 -17.20 -26.65 -3.10
C THR A 392 -18.48 -27.36 -3.54
N GLU A 393 -19.64 -26.90 -3.08
CA GLU A 393 -20.94 -27.43 -3.48
C GLU A 393 -21.12 -27.36 -5.01
N LYS A 394 -20.78 -26.23 -5.63
CA LYS A 394 -20.83 -26.06 -7.09
C LYS A 394 -19.86 -26.98 -7.82
N LEU A 395 -18.61 -27.08 -7.37
CA LEU A 395 -17.60 -27.96 -7.99
C LEU A 395 -18.01 -29.44 -7.93
N VAL A 396 -18.65 -29.88 -6.85
CA VAL A 396 -19.20 -31.24 -6.71
C VAL A 396 -20.45 -31.41 -7.58
N GLU A 397 -21.38 -30.45 -7.57
CA GLU A 397 -22.58 -30.47 -8.41
C GLU A 397 -22.23 -30.57 -9.90
N TRP A 398 -21.16 -29.91 -10.33
CA TRP A 398 -20.71 -29.91 -11.73
C TRP A 398 -19.91 -31.16 -12.10
N GLY A 399 -19.63 -32.04 -11.14
CA GLY A 399 -18.85 -33.26 -11.34
C GLY A 399 -17.36 -32.99 -11.59
N LEU A 400 -16.83 -31.83 -11.16
CA LEU A 400 -15.40 -31.53 -11.22
C LEU A 400 -14.64 -32.10 -10.01
N ILE A 401 -15.35 -32.37 -8.91
CA ILE A 401 -14.82 -33.05 -7.72
C ILE A 401 -15.78 -34.18 -7.32
N ASP A 402 -15.24 -35.38 -7.14
CA ASP A 402 -15.98 -36.51 -6.62
C ASP A 402 -16.02 -36.52 -5.08
N GLY A 403 -17.16 -36.94 -4.53
CA GLY A 403 -17.34 -37.21 -3.10
C GLY A 403 -18.26 -36.22 -2.38
N PRO A 404 -18.54 -36.45 -1.08
CA PRO A 404 -19.40 -35.57 -0.30
C PRO A 404 -18.69 -34.25 0.03
N VAL A 405 -19.41 -33.14 -0.03
CA VAL A 405 -18.94 -31.76 0.19
C VAL A 405 -18.09 -31.63 1.47
N GLU A 406 -18.56 -32.18 2.59
CA GLU A 406 -17.82 -32.11 3.87
C GLU A 406 -16.43 -32.74 3.79
N ARG A 407 -16.30 -33.88 3.08
CA ARG A 407 -15.01 -34.55 2.93
C ARG A 407 -14.08 -33.77 2.01
N VAL A 408 -14.62 -33.15 0.97
CA VAL A 408 -13.87 -32.27 0.06
C VAL A 408 -13.31 -31.08 0.83
N LEU A 409 -14.15 -30.40 1.63
CA LEU A 409 -13.75 -29.28 2.48
C LEU A 409 -12.70 -29.67 3.54
N GLU A 410 -12.90 -30.81 4.23
CA GLU A 410 -11.96 -31.32 5.24
C GLU A 410 -10.56 -31.55 4.66
N LEU A 411 -10.50 -32.09 3.44
CA LEU A 411 -9.23 -32.35 2.73
C LEU A 411 -8.71 -31.12 1.99
N GLY A 412 -9.53 -30.09 1.78
CA GLY A 412 -9.20 -28.90 1.02
C GLY A 412 -9.01 -29.15 -0.48
N LEU A 413 -9.66 -30.16 -1.07
CA LEU A 413 -9.43 -30.52 -2.49
C LEU A 413 -9.92 -29.43 -3.47
N GLN A 414 -10.93 -28.65 -3.08
CA GLN A 414 -11.43 -27.52 -3.86
C GLN A 414 -10.38 -26.42 -4.09
N ARG A 415 -9.34 -26.38 -3.25
CA ARG A 415 -8.26 -25.39 -3.33
C ARG A 415 -7.46 -25.48 -4.63
N ARG A 416 -7.62 -26.57 -5.40
CA ARG A 416 -7.10 -26.65 -6.77
C ARG A 416 -7.57 -25.50 -7.66
N TRP A 417 -8.81 -25.05 -7.48
CA TRP A 417 -9.40 -23.96 -8.27
C TRP A 417 -9.78 -22.72 -7.44
N THR A 418 -9.66 -22.80 -6.11
CA THR A 418 -9.91 -21.71 -5.15
C THR A 418 -8.60 -21.34 -4.43
N LEU A 419 -7.65 -20.81 -5.20
CA LEU A 419 -6.22 -20.83 -4.88
C LEU A 419 -5.76 -19.86 -3.77
N HIS A 420 -6.60 -18.92 -3.33
CA HIS A 420 -6.26 -17.89 -2.34
C HIS A 420 -7.29 -17.81 -1.19
N GLY A 421 -6.98 -17.01 -0.17
CA GLY A 421 -7.93 -16.64 0.88
C GLY A 421 -9.12 -15.86 0.28
N THR A 422 -10.24 -15.81 0.97
CA THR A 422 -11.44 -15.11 0.44
C THR A 422 -11.45 -13.62 0.81
N GLY A 423 -10.35 -13.11 1.36
CA GLY A 423 -10.20 -11.70 1.74
C GLY A 423 -9.15 -11.46 2.81
N HIS A 424 -8.88 -10.18 3.04
CA HIS A 424 -7.93 -9.62 3.99
C HIS A 424 -8.43 -8.29 4.56
N MET A 425 -7.87 -7.84 5.69
CA MET A 425 -8.08 -6.48 6.18
C MET A 425 -7.59 -5.47 5.16
N LEU A 426 -8.28 -4.34 5.09
CA LEU A 426 -8.04 -3.25 4.15
C LEU A 426 -7.97 -1.91 4.88
N GLY A 427 -7.11 -1.01 4.41
CA GLY A 427 -6.95 0.33 4.98
C GLY A 427 -5.90 1.15 4.22
N MET A 428 -4.85 1.55 4.93
CA MET A 428 -3.73 2.29 4.33
C MET A 428 -2.75 1.38 3.57
N ASP A 429 -2.78 0.07 3.79
CA ASP A 429 -2.16 -0.91 2.91
C ASP A 429 -3.29 -1.76 2.31
N VAL A 430 -3.11 -2.24 1.07
CA VAL A 430 -4.09 -3.15 0.45
C VAL A 430 -4.28 -4.40 1.29
N HIS A 431 -3.17 -5.06 1.65
CA HIS A 431 -3.13 -6.12 2.65
C HIS A 431 -2.79 -5.51 4.01
N ASP A 432 -3.77 -4.84 4.62
CA ASP A 432 -3.60 -4.15 5.89
C ASP A 432 -3.36 -5.15 7.05
N CYS A 433 -2.74 -4.65 8.12
CA CYS A 433 -2.61 -5.32 9.40
C CYS A 433 -1.82 -6.64 9.32
N ALA A 434 -0.95 -6.79 8.33
CA ALA A 434 -0.19 -8.02 8.08
C ALA A 434 0.77 -8.41 9.23
N ALA A 435 1.13 -7.45 10.09
CA ALA A 435 1.94 -7.70 11.28
C ALA A 435 1.09 -7.86 12.55
N ALA A 436 -0.24 -7.76 12.48
CA ALA A 436 -1.09 -7.99 13.63
C ALA A 436 -0.97 -9.44 14.12
N ARG A 437 -1.03 -9.64 15.43
CA ARG A 437 -0.94 -10.98 16.01
C ARG A 437 -2.13 -11.82 15.58
N ARG A 438 -1.91 -13.13 15.47
CA ARG A 438 -2.92 -14.07 14.98
C ARG A 438 -4.18 -14.04 15.84
N GLU A 439 -4.02 -13.94 17.15
CA GLU A 439 -5.11 -13.94 18.13
C GLU A 439 -6.02 -12.72 18.00
N THR A 440 -5.46 -11.59 17.58
CA THR A 440 -6.19 -10.33 17.34
C THR A 440 -6.77 -10.28 15.92
N TYR A 441 -6.17 -11.01 14.98
CA TYR A 441 -6.55 -10.99 13.57
C TYR A 441 -7.16 -12.32 13.10
N VAL A 442 -6.35 -13.22 12.51
CA VAL A 442 -6.84 -14.41 11.79
C VAL A 442 -7.65 -15.37 12.66
N ASP A 443 -7.31 -15.46 13.94
CA ASP A 443 -7.99 -16.32 14.93
C ASP A 443 -8.95 -15.52 15.84
N GLY A 444 -9.07 -14.20 15.59
CA GLY A 444 -9.91 -13.26 16.32
C GLY A 444 -11.35 -13.15 15.81
N THR A 445 -12.06 -12.15 16.34
CA THR A 445 -13.44 -11.82 15.97
C THR A 445 -13.53 -10.47 15.29
N LEU A 446 -14.50 -10.31 14.41
CA LEU A 446 -14.80 -9.05 13.74
C LEU A 446 -15.46 -8.06 14.69
N GLU A 447 -15.03 -6.81 14.65
CA GLU A 447 -15.56 -5.70 15.45
C GLU A 447 -16.04 -4.56 14.53
N PRO A 448 -17.06 -3.77 14.97
CA PRO A 448 -17.47 -2.57 14.25
C PRO A 448 -16.29 -1.65 13.95
N GLY A 449 -16.22 -1.14 12.72
CA GLY A 449 -15.10 -0.32 12.23
C GLY A 449 -13.99 -1.13 11.55
N MET A 450 -13.97 -2.46 11.63
CA MET A 450 -13.08 -3.25 10.77
C MET A 450 -13.52 -3.18 9.30
N CYS A 451 -12.55 -3.04 8.40
CA CYS A 451 -12.76 -3.08 6.96
C CYS A 451 -11.93 -4.21 6.35
N LEU A 452 -12.54 -5.05 5.51
CA LEU A 452 -11.93 -6.20 4.86
C LEU A 452 -12.53 -6.46 3.48
N THR A 453 -11.76 -7.09 2.60
CA THR A 453 -12.23 -7.56 1.30
C THR A 453 -13.05 -8.85 1.43
N VAL A 454 -13.98 -9.08 0.50
CA VAL A 454 -14.62 -10.38 0.28
C VAL A 454 -14.54 -10.75 -1.21
N GLU A 455 -13.60 -11.62 -1.54
CA GLU A 455 -13.06 -11.86 -2.88
C GLU A 455 -12.97 -13.35 -3.28
N PRO A 456 -14.05 -14.15 -3.25
CA PRO A 456 -13.98 -15.51 -3.75
C PRO A 456 -13.66 -15.54 -5.25
N GLY A 457 -13.01 -16.62 -5.68
CA GLY A 457 -12.72 -16.83 -7.10
C GLY A 457 -12.56 -18.30 -7.49
N LEU A 458 -12.77 -18.56 -8.78
CA LEU A 458 -12.55 -19.84 -9.45
C LEU A 458 -11.59 -19.65 -10.63
N TYR A 459 -10.55 -20.47 -10.68
CA TYR A 459 -9.47 -20.34 -11.67
C TYR A 459 -9.15 -21.69 -12.30
N PHE A 460 -9.53 -21.89 -13.55
CA PHE A 460 -9.30 -23.13 -14.30
C PHE A 460 -8.12 -22.93 -15.24
N GLN A 461 -6.91 -23.37 -14.84
CA GLN A 461 -5.71 -23.16 -15.65
C GLN A 461 -5.86 -23.70 -17.08
N ALA A 462 -5.23 -23.03 -18.05
CA ALA A 462 -5.35 -23.39 -19.47
C ALA A 462 -4.86 -24.82 -19.78
N ASP A 463 -3.91 -25.33 -18.97
CA ASP A 463 -3.33 -26.66 -19.08
C ASP A 463 -3.92 -27.68 -18.08
N ASP A 464 -5.00 -27.33 -17.37
CA ASP A 464 -5.62 -28.24 -16.41
C ASP A 464 -6.43 -29.33 -17.12
N LEU A 465 -5.80 -30.49 -17.34
CA LEU A 465 -6.43 -31.66 -17.94
C LEU A 465 -7.46 -32.36 -17.04
N THR A 466 -7.61 -31.94 -15.77
CA THR A 466 -8.61 -32.51 -14.85
C THR A 466 -10.00 -31.89 -14.98
N VAL A 467 -10.12 -30.81 -15.76
CA VAL A 467 -11.41 -30.21 -16.12
C VAL A 467 -11.70 -30.38 -17.63
N PRO A 468 -12.98 -30.34 -18.03
CA PRO A 468 -13.35 -30.32 -19.45
C PRO A 468 -12.68 -29.16 -20.19
N GLU A 469 -12.34 -29.37 -21.46
CA GLU A 469 -11.59 -28.39 -22.27
C GLU A 469 -12.23 -27.01 -22.30
N GLU A 470 -13.57 -26.94 -22.30
CA GLU A 470 -14.34 -25.70 -22.30
C GLU A 470 -14.16 -24.82 -21.05
N TYR A 471 -13.76 -25.38 -19.90
CA TYR A 471 -13.50 -24.61 -18.67
C TYR A 471 -12.11 -23.97 -18.66
N ARG A 472 -11.17 -24.50 -19.44
CA ARG A 472 -9.75 -24.14 -19.35
C ARG A 472 -9.51 -22.70 -19.79
N GLY A 473 -8.71 -21.98 -19.02
CA GLY A 473 -8.41 -20.57 -19.21
C GLY A 473 -9.50 -19.62 -18.70
N ILE A 474 -10.52 -20.11 -17.98
CA ILE A 474 -11.53 -19.25 -17.36
C ILE A 474 -11.11 -18.97 -15.90
N GLY A 475 -10.90 -17.68 -15.60
CA GLY A 475 -10.75 -17.16 -14.24
C GLY A 475 -11.85 -16.17 -13.93
N VAL A 476 -12.47 -16.29 -12.75
CA VAL A 476 -13.46 -15.34 -12.25
C VAL A 476 -13.15 -15.04 -10.79
N ARG A 477 -13.08 -13.74 -10.46
CA ARG A 477 -13.11 -13.20 -9.10
C ARG A 477 -14.11 -12.05 -9.04
N ILE A 478 -14.81 -11.94 -7.91
CA ILE A 478 -15.70 -10.82 -7.60
C ILE A 478 -15.36 -10.40 -6.18
N GLU A 479 -15.04 -9.13 -5.99
CA GLU A 479 -14.49 -8.61 -4.75
C GLU A 479 -15.11 -7.29 -4.35
N ASP A 480 -15.34 -7.10 -3.06
CA ASP A 480 -15.83 -5.86 -2.49
C ASP A 480 -15.20 -5.55 -1.15
N ASP A 481 -15.16 -4.26 -0.85
CA ASP A 481 -14.70 -3.70 0.41
C ASP A 481 -15.86 -3.63 1.41
N ILE A 482 -15.76 -4.40 2.49
CA ILE A 482 -16.83 -4.57 3.47
C ILE A 482 -16.44 -3.93 4.80
N LEU A 483 -17.24 -2.95 5.24
CA LEU A 483 -17.16 -2.34 6.57
C LEU A 483 -18.06 -3.10 7.54
N VAL A 484 -17.50 -3.60 8.64
CA VAL A 484 -18.27 -4.14 9.76
C VAL A 484 -18.92 -2.99 10.51
N THR A 485 -20.23 -3.09 10.78
CA THR A 485 -21.01 -2.10 11.53
C THR A 485 -21.58 -2.73 12.80
N GLU A 486 -22.20 -1.92 13.67
CA GLU A 486 -22.78 -2.38 14.94
C GLU A 486 -23.83 -3.49 14.78
N ASP A 487 -24.56 -3.51 13.66
CA ASP A 487 -25.68 -4.43 13.42
C ASP A 487 -25.43 -5.39 12.23
N GLY A 488 -24.24 -5.36 11.61
CA GLY A 488 -23.94 -6.16 10.42
C GLY A 488 -22.74 -5.66 9.66
N ASN A 489 -22.93 -5.37 8.37
CA ASN A 489 -21.91 -4.81 7.50
C ASN A 489 -22.51 -3.87 6.44
N VAL A 490 -21.64 -3.08 5.82
CA VAL A 490 -21.91 -2.23 4.67
C VAL A 490 -20.87 -2.53 3.60
N ASN A 491 -21.32 -2.75 2.37
CA ASN A 491 -20.45 -2.84 1.21
C ASN A 491 -20.14 -1.41 0.70
N LEU A 492 -18.87 -0.98 0.83
CA LEU A 492 -18.40 0.35 0.44
C LEU A 492 -18.27 0.48 -1.09
N SER A 493 -18.01 -0.62 -1.79
CA SER A 493 -17.87 -0.69 -3.26
C SER A 493 -19.17 -1.07 -3.98
N ALA A 494 -20.32 -0.96 -3.31
CA ALA A 494 -21.64 -1.35 -3.84
C ALA A 494 -22.11 -0.57 -5.08
N ALA A 495 -21.43 0.54 -5.42
CA ALA A 495 -21.68 1.32 -6.63
C ALA A 495 -21.40 0.51 -7.92
N LEU A 496 -20.51 -0.49 -7.87
CA LEU A 496 -20.22 -1.36 -9.00
C LEU A 496 -21.09 -2.62 -9.00
N PRO A 497 -21.78 -2.94 -10.11
CA PRO A 497 -22.68 -4.09 -10.18
C PRO A 497 -21.92 -5.42 -10.07
N ARG A 498 -22.61 -6.45 -9.58
CA ARG A 498 -22.05 -7.77 -9.27
C ARG A 498 -22.88 -8.95 -9.76
N ARG A 499 -24.19 -8.76 -9.94
CA ARG A 499 -25.01 -9.77 -10.64
C ARG A 499 -24.70 -9.66 -12.11
N ALA A 500 -24.54 -10.79 -12.80
CA ALA A 500 -24.14 -10.78 -14.20
C ALA A 500 -25.12 -9.98 -15.10
N ASP A 501 -26.43 -10.03 -14.86
CA ASP A 501 -27.41 -9.20 -15.60
C ASP A 501 -27.22 -7.69 -15.36
N ASP A 502 -26.81 -7.32 -14.15
CA ASP A 502 -26.53 -5.93 -13.78
C ASP A 502 -25.21 -5.46 -14.40
N VAL A 503 -24.19 -6.33 -14.45
CA VAL A 503 -22.92 -6.07 -15.15
C VAL A 503 -23.15 -5.89 -16.65
N GLU A 504 -23.89 -6.80 -17.29
CA GLU A 504 -24.19 -6.72 -18.72
C GLU A 504 -24.99 -5.47 -19.09
N ARG A 505 -25.92 -5.06 -18.22
CA ARG A 505 -26.71 -3.83 -18.39
C ARG A 505 -25.85 -2.58 -18.21
N TRP A 506 -25.08 -2.51 -17.13
CA TRP A 506 -24.16 -1.41 -16.85
C TRP A 506 -23.13 -1.22 -17.97
N MET A 507 -22.54 -2.31 -18.45
CA MET A 507 -21.58 -2.24 -19.57
C MET A 507 -22.23 -1.73 -20.86
N ALA A 508 -23.47 -2.15 -21.14
CA ALA A 508 -24.21 -1.67 -22.30
C ALA A 508 -24.55 -0.18 -22.19
N GLU A 509 -25.00 0.29 -21.02
CA GLU A 509 -25.29 1.71 -20.77
C GLU A 509 -24.06 2.61 -20.96
N LEU A 510 -22.88 2.14 -20.55
CA LEU A 510 -21.63 2.89 -20.66
C LEU A 510 -21.04 2.93 -22.07
N ARG A 511 -21.28 1.90 -22.89
CA ARG A 511 -20.74 1.81 -24.26
C ARG A 511 -21.62 2.49 -25.31
N GLY A 512 -22.86 2.85 -24.95
CA GLY A 512 -23.87 3.37 -25.88
C GLY A 512 -24.41 2.28 -26.80
#